data_AF-A0A9D6YRP8-F1
#
_entry.id   AF-A0A9D6YRP8-F1
#
_cell.length_a   1.000
_cell.length_b   1.000
_cell.length_c   1.000
_cell.angle_alpha   90.00
_cell.angle_beta   90.00
_cell.angle_gamma   90.00
#
_symmetry.space_group_name_H-M   'P 1'
#
loop_
_entity.id
_entity.type
_entity.pdbx_description
1 polymer ?
#
loop_
_entity_poly.entity_id
_entity_poly.type
_entity_poly.pdbx_seq_one_letter_code
_entity_poly.pdbx_strand_id
1 'polypeptide(L)'
;SLEAAQGGKEFSFSLRQALEKGPVVLYFYPKSFTSVCTLEAHEFAQAMEQFAAMGASVIGVSSDTIATQREFSTKECRDKFPVGADPGFKVINAYDAAFKVPVAGAMFANRISYVIAPDGKILSAVEDSGATRHIENALAVVRRWREAQGK
;
A
#
# COMPACT_ATOMS: atom_id res chain seq x y z
N SER A 1 -2.67 13.33 -5.29
CA SER A 1 -3.81 12.41 -5.19
C SER A 1 -3.73 11.41 -6.32
N LEU A 2 -4.45 10.30 -6.21
CA LEU A 2 -4.56 9.26 -7.26
C LEU A 2 -5.97 8.66 -7.24
N GLU A 3 -6.40 8.03 -8.33
CA GLU A 3 -7.66 7.30 -8.37
C GLU A 3 -7.52 5.99 -7.61
N ALA A 4 -8.44 5.71 -6.70
CA ALA A 4 -8.42 4.52 -5.86
C ALA A 4 -9.81 3.88 -5.79
N ALA A 5 -9.85 2.62 -5.38
CA ALA A 5 -11.08 1.93 -5.08
C ALA A 5 -11.01 1.20 -3.74
N GLN A 6 -12.13 1.17 -3.03
CA GLN A 6 -12.31 0.33 -1.85
C GLN A 6 -13.71 -0.27 -1.89
N GLY A 7 -13.79 -1.60 -1.76
CA GLY A 7 -15.03 -2.34 -1.84
C GLY A 7 -15.89 -1.99 -3.05
N GLY A 8 -15.24 -1.93 -4.22
CA GLY A 8 -15.91 -1.67 -5.49
C GLY A 8 -16.28 -0.21 -5.73
N LYS A 9 -16.03 0.70 -4.78
CA LYS A 9 -16.34 2.13 -4.92
C LYS A 9 -15.07 2.90 -5.27
N GLU A 10 -15.12 3.63 -6.38
CA GLU A 10 -14.04 4.48 -6.86
C GLU A 10 -14.08 5.86 -6.18
N PHE A 11 -12.91 6.42 -5.88
CA PHE A 11 -12.77 7.74 -5.28
C PHE A 11 -11.35 8.31 -5.51
N SER A 12 -11.17 9.60 -5.23
CA SER A 12 -9.85 10.24 -5.26
C SER A 12 -9.17 10.10 -3.89
N PHE A 13 -8.06 9.37 -3.84
CA PHE A 13 -7.25 9.25 -2.63
C PHE A 13 -6.25 10.40 -2.52
N SER A 14 -6.21 11.04 -1.35
CA SER A 14 -5.24 12.09 -1.03
C SER A 14 -4.38 11.67 0.15
N LEU A 15 -3.09 11.43 -0.10
CA LEU A 15 -2.13 11.09 0.96
C LEU A 15 -2.11 12.16 2.06
N ARG A 16 -2.14 13.44 1.70
CA ARG A 16 -2.19 14.55 2.66
C ARG A 16 -3.38 14.42 3.63
N GLN A 17 -4.57 14.17 3.11
CA GLN A 17 -5.79 14.01 3.94
C GLN A 17 -5.75 12.73 4.79
N ALA A 18 -5.11 11.67 4.30
CA ALA A 18 -4.91 10.46 5.09
C ALA A 18 -3.93 10.72 6.25
N LEU A 19 -2.84 11.45 5.99
CA LEU A 19 -1.81 11.80 6.97
C LEU A 19 -2.33 12.72 8.09
N GLU A 20 -3.35 13.53 7.83
CA GLU A 20 -4.04 14.33 8.86
C GLU A 20 -4.71 13.45 9.94
N LYS A 21 -5.01 12.18 9.64
CA LYS A 21 -5.65 11.24 10.57
C LYS A 21 -4.66 10.34 11.31
N GLY A 22 -3.45 10.19 10.77
CA GLY A 22 -2.43 9.29 11.31
C GLY A 22 -1.45 8.79 10.23
N PRO A 23 -0.49 7.94 10.60
CA PRO A 23 0.48 7.41 9.65
C PRO A 23 -0.18 6.58 8.55
N VAL A 24 0.47 6.55 7.39
CA VAL A 24 0.01 5.81 6.20
C VAL A 24 1.06 4.78 5.81
N VAL A 25 0.65 3.54 5.64
CA VAL A 25 1.44 2.51 4.95
C VAL A 25 1.06 2.54 3.48
N LEU A 26 1.97 3.08 2.66
CA LEU A 26 1.85 3.12 1.20
C LEU A 26 2.55 1.89 0.63
N TYR A 27 1.77 0.88 0.27
CA TYR A 27 2.24 -0.42 -0.20
C TYR A 27 2.21 -0.49 -1.72
N PHE A 28 3.36 -0.67 -2.35
CA PHE A 28 3.48 -0.88 -3.79
C PHE A 28 3.56 -2.37 -4.13
N TYR A 29 2.89 -2.79 -5.20
CA TYR A 29 2.92 -4.17 -5.66
C TYR A 29 2.89 -4.32 -7.19
N PRO A 30 3.52 -5.36 -7.76
CA PRO A 30 3.71 -5.45 -9.21
C PRO A 30 2.41 -5.49 -10.03
N LYS A 31 1.47 -6.36 -9.66
CA LYS A 31 0.26 -6.59 -10.46
C LYS A 31 -0.86 -7.28 -9.70
N SER A 32 -2.07 -6.73 -9.75
CA SER A 32 -3.29 -7.32 -9.20
C SER A 32 -3.57 -8.70 -9.79
N PHE A 33 -4.22 -9.57 -9.01
CA PHE A 33 -4.59 -10.96 -9.39
C PHE A 33 -3.42 -11.88 -9.78
N THR A 34 -2.20 -11.56 -9.34
CA THR A 34 -1.06 -12.49 -9.38
C THR A 34 -0.89 -13.17 -8.03
N SER A 35 -0.43 -14.42 -8.02
CA SER A 35 -0.43 -15.30 -6.84
C SER A 35 0.16 -14.64 -5.58
N VAL A 36 1.34 -14.03 -5.69
CA VAL A 36 2.02 -13.39 -4.55
C VAL A 36 1.30 -12.11 -4.11
N CYS A 37 0.88 -11.26 -5.07
CA CYS A 37 0.20 -10.00 -4.73
C CYS A 37 -1.19 -10.24 -4.12
N THR A 38 -1.88 -11.29 -4.55
CA THR A 38 -3.13 -11.75 -3.94
C THR A 38 -2.90 -12.22 -2.50
N LEU A 39 -1.84 -13.00 -2.25
CA LEU A 39 -1.51 -13.44 -0.90
C LEU A 39 -1.23 -12.24 0.02
N GLU A 40 -0.45 -11.26 -0.42
CA GLU A 40 -0.21 -10.05 0.38
C GLU A 40 -1.46 -9.21 0.61
N ALA A 41 -2.33 -9.06 -0.38
CA ALA A 41 -3.60 -8.36 -0.19
C ALA A 41 -4.45 -9.06 0.90
N HIS A 42 -4.45 -10.39 0.94
CA HIS A 42 -5.10 -11.15 1.99
C HIS A 42 -4.48 -10.93 3.38
N GLU A 43 -3.15 -10.94 3.48
CA GLU A 43 -2.44 -10.71 4.73
C GLU A 43 -2.67 -9.27 5.24
N PHE A 44 -2.60 -8.27 4.36
CA PHE A 44 -2.96 -6.89 4.71
C PHE A 44 -4.41 -6.78 5.17
N ALA A 45 -5.36 -7.40 4.47
CA ALA A 45 -6.77 -7.39 4.84
C ALA A 45 -7.00 -7.97 6.25
N GLN A 46 -6.27 -9.02 6.63
CA GLN A 46 -6.32 -9.61 7.97
C GLN A 46 -5.68 -8.70 9.04
N ALA A 47 -4.62 -7.98 8.68
CA ALA A 47 -3.91 -7.09 9.60
C ALA A 47 -4.55 -5.70 9.77
N MET A 48 -5.58 -5.35 9.00
CA MET A 48 -6.15 -3.99 9.02
C MET A 48 -6.62 -3.53 10.39
N GLU A 49 -7.16 -4.41 11.23
CA GLU A 49 -7.56 -4.07 12.60
C GLU A 49 -6.36 -3.70 13.47
N GLN A 50 -5.21 -4.34 13.25
CA GLN A 50 -3.97 -4.04 13.99
C GLN A 50 -3.39 -2.69 13.57
N PHE A 51 -3.42 -2.36 12.27
CA PHE A 51 -3.03 -1.03 11.79
C PHE A 51 -3.95 0.05 12.35
N ALA A 52 -5.27 -0.17 12.30
CA ALA A 52 -6.26 0.76 12.82
C ALA A 52 -6.11 1.00 14.33
N ALA A 53 -5.84 -0.05 15.11
CA ALA A 53 -5.57 0.07 16.55
C ALA A 53 -4.35 0.95 16.87
N MET A 54 -3.40 1.05 15.95
CA MET A 54 -2.23 1.93 16.06
C MET A 54 -2.45 3.33 15.44
N GLY A 55 -3.66 3.61 14.95
CA GLY A 55 -4.01 4.85 14.27
C GLY A 55 -3.46 4.96 12.85
N ALA A 56 -3.02 3.86 12.24
CA ALA A 56 -2.49 3.83 10.89
C ALA A 56 -3.55 3.43 9.86
N SER A 57 -3.38 3.91 8.63
CA SER A 57 -4.13 3.46 7.46
C SER A 57 -3.20 2.81 6.43
N VAL A 58 -3.75 1.98 5.55
CA VAL A 58 -3.01 1.29 4.49
C VAL A 58 -3.64 1.66 3.15
N ILE A 59 -2.82 1.83 2.12
CA ILE A 59 -3.25 1.87 0.72
C ILE A 59 -2.28 1.06 -0.13
N GLY A 60 -2.82 0.14 -0.94
CA GLY A 60 -2.04 -0.54 -1.99
C GLY A 60 -1.97 0.30 -3.26
N VAL A 61 -0.88 0.25 -4.04
CA VAL A 61 -0.75 0.94 -5.33
C VAL A 61 -0.04 0.04 -6.33
N SER A 62 -0.58 -0.05 -7.53
CA SER A 62 0.07 -0.69 -8.68
C SER A 62 -0.16 0.11 -9.95
N SER A 63 0.49 -0.29 -11.04
CA SER A 63 0.27 0.29 -12.37
C SER A 63 -0.99 -0.23 -13.06
N ASP A 64 -1.85 -0.97 -12.36
CA ASP A 64 -3.12 -1.45 -12.90
C ASP A 64 -4.12 -0.30 -13.08
N THR A 65 -5.14 -0.53 -13.92
CA THR A 65 -6.20 0.46 -14.16
C THR A 65 -7.16 0.57 -12.98
N ILE A 66 -7.91 1.67 -12.88
CA ILE A 66 -8.94 1.84 -11.84
C ILE A 66 -10.02 0.76 -11.91
N ALA A 67 -10.37 0.27 -13.11
CA ALA A 67 -11.32 -0.83 -13.28
C ALA A 67 -10.79 -2.14 -12.66
N THR A 68 -9.50 -2.45 -12.86
CA THR A 68 -8.84 -3.59 -12.21
C THR A 68 -8.81 -3.42 -10.70
N GLN A 69 -8.47 -2.23 -10.23
CA GLN A 69 -8.41 -1.94 -8.80
C GLN A 69 -9.78 -2.03 -8.12
N ARG A 70 -10.84 -1.61 -8.80
CA ARG A 70 -12.21 -1.77 -8.33
C ARG A 70 -12.53 -3.22 -8.03
N GLU A 71 -12.25 -4.12 -8.97
CA GLU A 71 -12.50 -5.55 -8.79
C GLU A 71 -11.59 -6.17 -7.70
N PHE A 72 -10.30 -5.82 -7.72
CA PHE A 72 -9.32 -6.31 -6.76
C PHE A 72 -9.62 -5.87 -5.32
N SER A 73 -10.15 -4.65 -5.15
CA SER A 73 -10.53 -4.10 -3.85
C SER A 73 -11.61 -4.92 -3.14
N THR A 74 -12.50 -5.56 -3.91
CA THR A 74 -13.56 -6.41 -3.37
C THR A 74 -13.11 -7.85 -3.20
N LYS A 75 -12.47 -8.42 -4.22
CA LYS A 75 -12.12 -9.84 -4.22
C LYS A 75 -10.96 -10.16 -3.27
N GLU A 76 -9.82 -9.53 -3.50
CA GLU A 76 -8.55 -9.90 -2.85
C GLU A 76 -8.26 -9.00 -1.64
N CYS A 77 -8.65 -7.72 -1.69
CA CYS A 77 -8.52 -6.83 -0.52
C CYS A 77 -9.70 -6.97 0.46
N ARG A 78 -10.73 -7.73 0.10
CA ARG A 78 -11.90 -8.08 0.94
C ARG A 78 -12.59 -6.86 1.56
N ASP A 79 -12.65 -5.77 0.79
CA ASP A 79 -13.19 -4.46 1.17
C ASP A 79 -12.44 -3.76 2.33
N LYS A 80 -11.34 -4.33 2.84
CA LYS A 80 -10.70 -3.90 4.09
C LYS A 80 -9.83 -2.65 3.95
N PHE A 81 -9.28 -2.38 2.78
CA PHE A 81 -8.42 -1.22 2.53
C PHE A 81 -8.49 -0.78 1.07
N PRO A 82 -8.16 0.48 0.76
CA PRO A 82 -8.17 1.00 -0.59
C PRO A 82 -6.95 0.55 -1.41
N VAL A 83 -7.16 0.43 -2.72
CA VAL A 83 -6.10 0.20 -3.71
C VAL A 83 -6.14 1.26 -4.81
N GLY A 84 -4.97 1.78 -5.16
CA GLY A 84 -4.74 2.90 -6.06
C GLY A 84 -4.27 2.47 -7.44
N ALA A 85 -4.81 3.12 -8.46
CA ALA A 85 -4.42 2.94 -9.85
C ALA A 85 -3.38 4.01 -10.25
N ASP A 86 -2.22 3.57 -10.72
CA ASP A 86 -1.16 4.44 -11.25
C ASP A 86 -0.64 3.94 -12.61
N PRO A 87 -1.49 3.84 -13.65
CA PRO A 87 -1.09 3.31 -14.96
C PRO A 87 0.00 4.15 -15.66
N GLY A 88 0.18 5.41 -15.25
CA GLY A 88 1.22 6.30 -15.74
C GLY A 88 2.52 6.26 -14.93
N PHE A 89 2.62 5.41 -13.91
CA PHE A 89 3.78 5.30 -13.01
C PHE A 89 4.17 6.62 -12.34
N LYS A 90 3.24 7.57 -12.16
CA LYS A 90 3.56 8.88 -11.60
C LYS A 90 3.93 8.79 -10.13
N VAL A 91 3.13 8.06 -9.36
CA VAL A 91 3.33 7.85 -7.93
C VAL A 91 4.41 6.80 -7.70
N ILE A 92 4.39 5.71 -8.47
CA ILE A 92 5.39 4.65 -8.41
C ILE A 92 6.79 5.22 -8.62
N ASN A 93 6.99 6.07 -9.64
CA ASN A 93 8.29 6.70 -9.88
C ASN A 93 8.65 7.74 -8.81
N ALA A 94 7.68 8.48 -8.27
CA ALA A 94 7.93 9.48 -7.23
C ALA A 94 8.44 8.87 -5.91
N TYR A 95 8.23 7.57 -5.70
CA TYR A 95 8.70 6.82 -4.54
C TYR A 95 9.86 5.89 -4.89
N ASP A 96 10.49 6.00 -6.07
CA ASP A 96 11.53 5.07 -6.52
C ASP A 96 11.09 3.59 -6.46
N ALA A 97 9.79 3.35 -6.59
CA ALA A 97 9.18 2.04 -6.47
C ALA A 97 9.01 1.37 -7.84
N ALA A 98 9.68 1.81 -8.90
CA ALA A 98 9.60 1.16 -10.21
C ALA A 98 10.63 0.03 -10.33
N PHE A 99 10.23 -1.09 -10.91
CA PHE A 99 11.11 -2.21 -11.25
C PHE A 99 10.91 -2.61 -12.72
N LYS A 100 12.02 -2.85 -13.42
CA LYS A 100 12.03 -3.31 -14.81
C LYS A 100 12.41 -4.77 -14.86
N VAL A 101 11.57 -5.60 -15.49
CA VAL A 101 11.89 -7.02 -15.73
C VAL A 101 12.96 -7.07 -16.82
N PRO A 102 14.19 -7.55 -16.54
CA PRO A 102 15.31 -7.44 -17.47
C PRO A 102 15.08 -8.15 -18.82
N VAL A 103 14.36 -9.28 -18.80
CA VAL A 103 14.16 -10.13 -19.98
C VAL A 103 12.97 -9.68 -20.83
N ALA A 104 11.95 -9.08 -20.22
CA ALA A 104 10.69 -8.74 -20.90
C ALA A 104 10.57 -7.25 -21.28
N GLY A 105 11.43 -6.38 -20.73
CA GLY A 105 11.33 -4.92 -20.92
C GLY A 105 10.13 -4.26 -20.23
N ALA A 106 9.21 -5.05 -19.69
CA ALA A 106 8.04 -4.59 -18.95
C ALA A 106 8.45 -3.91 -17.62
N MET A 107 7.73 -2.85 -17.28
CA MET A 107 7.86 -2.12 -16.01
C MET A 107 6.68 -2.47 -15.11
N PHE A 108 6.96 -2.57 -13.81
CA PHE A 108 5.98 -2.79 -12.75
C PHE A 108 6.35 -1.95 -11.54
N ALA A 109 5.43 -1.82 -10.59
CA ALA A 109 5.84 -1.42 -9.25
C ALA A 109 6.67 -2.54 -8.61
N ASN A 110 7.70 -2.17 -7.87
CA ASN A 110 8.42 -3.06 -7.00
C ASN A 110 7.54 -3.40 -5.79
N ARG A 111 7.86 -4.51 -5.11
CA ARG A 111 7.17 -4.88 -3.87
C ARG A 111 7.87 -4.21 -2.69
N ILE A 112 7.35 -3.06 -2.30
CA ILE A 112 7.93 -2.21 -1.26
C ILE A 112 6.83 -1.41 -0.56
N SER A 113 6.93 -1.25 0.75
CA SER A 113 6.00 -0.43 1.54
C SER A 113 6.73 0.74 2.18
N TYR A 114 6.21 1.94 2.02
CA TYR A 114 6.67 3.12 2.73
C TYR A 114 5.75 3.40 3.90
N VAL A 115 6.29 3.44 5.12
CA VAL A 115 5.55 3.88 6.29
C VAL A 115 5.81 5.37 6.47
N ILE A 116 4.75 6.17 6.36
CA ILE A 116 4.83 7.63 6.27
C ILE A 116 4.15 8.23 7.51
N ALA A 117 4.88 9.09 8.24
CA ALA A 117 4.37 9.80 9.41
C ALA A 117 3.46 10.97 9.01
N PRO A 118 2.59 11.45 9.93
CA PRO A 118 1.69 12.59 9.67
C PRO A 118 2.38 13.87 9.16
N ASP A 119 3.65 14.09 9.51
CA ASP A 119 4.46 15.23 9.03
C ASP A 119 5.03 15.01 7.61
N GLY A 120 4.68 13.90 6.95
CA GLY A 120 5.11 13.54 5.61
C GLY A 120 6.47 12.83 5.55
N LYS A 121 7.14 12.60 6.70
CA LYS A 121 8.42 11.89 6.70
C LYS A 121 8.22 10.40 6.50
N ILE A 122 9.04 9.81 5.63
CA ILE A 122 9.17 8.36 5.52
C ILE A 122 9.92 7.85 6.74
N LEU A 123 9.25 7.03 7.56
CA LEU A 123 9.82 6.38 8.74
C LEU A 123 10.64 5.14 8.36
N SER A 124 10.20 4.42 7.33
CA SER A 124 10.87 3.22 6.83
C SER A 124 10.39 2.88 5.43
N ALA A 125 11.28 2.31 4.63
CA ALA A 125 10.96 1.54 3.43
C ALA A 125 11.13 0.05 3.78
N VAL A 126 10.07 -0.72 3.64
CA VAL A 126 10.01 -2.15 3.95
C VAL A 126 9.98 -2.92 2.64
N GLU A 127 11.04 -3.66 2.36
CA GLU A 127 11.19 -4.46 1.13
C GLU A 127 10.63 -5.88 1.29
N ASP A 128 10.38 -6.54 0.14
CA ASP A 128 9.91 -7.91 0.06
C ASP A 128 10.77 -8.88 0.89
N SER A 129 10.16 -9.42 1.94
CA SER A 129 10.72 -10.48 2.78
C SER A 129 9.77 -11.69 2.86
N GLY A 130 8.86 -11.80 1.89
CA GLY A 130 7.67 -12.64 1.94
C GLY A 130 6.48 -11.92 2.56
N ALA A 131 5.26 -12.30 2.14
CA ALA A 131 4.02 -11.62 2.47
C ALA A 131 3.86 -11.33 3.97
N THR A 132 3.80 -12.36 4.81
CA THR A 132 3.59 -12.20 6.26
C THR A 132 4.65 -11.31 6.91
N ARG A 133 5.93 -11.53 6.60
CA ARG A 133 7.02 -10.76 7.21
C ARG A 133 7.03 -9.29 6.76
N HIS A 134 6.60 -9.01 5.54
CA HIS A 134 6.42 -7.65 5.04
C HIS A 134 5.37 -6.87 5.86
N ILE A 135 4.22 -7.48 6.12
CA ILE A 135 3.16 -6.88 6.95
C ILE A 135 3.63 -6.69 8.40
N GLU A 136 4.28 -7.70 8.99
CA GLU A 136 4.81 -7.62 10.36
C GLU A 136 5.83 -6.50 10.52
N ASN A 137 6.75 -6.35 9.55
CA ASN A 137 7.76 -5.29 9.55
C ASN A 137 7.10 -3.90 9.46
N ALA A 138 6.12 -3.72 8.57
CA ALA A 138 5.39 -2.46 8.44
C ALA A 138 4.64 -2.12 9.75
N LEU A 139 3.96 -3.09 10.34
CA LEU A 139 3.26 -2.92 11.61
C LEU A 139 4.22 -2.59 12.77
N ALA A 140 5.40 -3.21 12.80
CA ALA A 140 6.43 -2.93 13.80
C ALA A 140 6.93 -1.47 13.71
N VAL A 141 7.10 -0.93 12.50
CA VAL A 141 7.47 0.49 12.31
C VAL A 141 6.37 1.42 12.83
N VAL A 142 5.12 1.15 12.46
CA VAL A 142 3.96 1.93 12.95
C VAL A 142 3.88 1.90 14.48
N ARG A 143 4.06 0.73 15.10
CA ARG A 143 4.02 0.55 16.56
C ARG A 143 5.12 1.38 17.24
N ARG A 144 6.36 1.30 16.76
CA ARG A 144 7.49 2.07 17.30
C ARG A 144 7.25 3.58 17.20
N TRP A 145 6.72 4.05 16.08
CA TRP A 145 6.35 5.45 15.92
C TRP A 145 5.28 5.87 16.94
N ARG A 146 4.23 5.05 17.09
CA ARG A 146 3.13 5.33 18.03
C ARG A 146 3.60 5.39 19.48
N GLU A 147 4.44 4.45 19.89
CA GLU A 147 5.07 4.44 21.22
C GLU A 147 5.92 5.68 21.48
N ALA A 148 6.61 6.20 20.46
CA ALA A 148 7.40 7.42 20.58
C ALA A 148 6.54 8.70 20.67
N GLN A 149 5.30 8.70 20.17
CA GLN A 149 4.37 9.84 20.31
C GLN A 149 3.66 9.89 21.67
N GLY A 150 3.62 8.77 22.40
CA GLY A 150 3.01 8.67 23.73
C GLY A 150 3.96 9.00 24.89
N LYS A 151 5.22 9.31 24.58
CA LYS A 151 6.21 9.88 25.50
C LYS A 151 6.19 11.40 25.38
#